data_AF-A0A3L8S4X4-F1
#
_entry.id   AF-A0A3L8S4X4-F1
#
_cell.length_a   1.000
_cell.length_b   1.000
_cell.length_c   1.000
_cell.angle_alpha   90.00
_cell.angle_beta   90.00
_cell.angle_gamma   90.00
#
_symmetry.space_group_name_H-M   'P 1'
#
loop_
_entity.id
_entity.type
_entity.pdbx_description
1 polymer ?
#
loop_
_entity_poly.entity_id
_entity_poly.type
_entity_poly.pdbx_seq_one_letter_code
_entity_poly.pdbx_strand_id
1 'polypeptide(L)'
;MTNPPFPEVEFVAVKGSAPLLRLRKAEDQNGPISLYQVIVLPLDLQSTFICDSFDATTFFSNTTDIKGYVAAEFQAKDVADNMSIALGDRHYYGKFYNAPLKLGEEYCVFLKIISEWNKVRTQSCAVWAQIKNLPPPLQYMTAVGLGSVAAVCLILFVSFSMARSCLHSSVHPPPAAVACEAVHLSTTVDMAQAGIASSFLEAESVSLL
;
A
#
# COMPACT_ATOMS: atom_id res chain seq x y z
N MET A 1 -25.64 -2.68 -30.86
CA MET A 1 -24.40 -3.47 -30.90
C MET A 1 -24.27 -4.17 -29.57
N THR A 2 -23.87 -5.43 -29.56
CA THR A 2 -23.70 -6.20 -28.32
C THR A 2 -22.30 -5.93 -27.76
N ASN A 3 -22.08 -6.23 -26.47
CA ASN A 3 -20.74 -6.15 -25.90
C ASN A 3 -19.80 -7.14 -26.62
N PRO A 4 -18.52 -6.77 -26.82
CA PRO A 4 -17.53 -7.71 -27.31
C PRO A 4 -17.41 -8.89 -26.34
N PRO A 5 -16.85 -10.04 -26.77
CA PRO A 5 -16.60 -11.17 -25.88
C PRO A 5 -15.78 -10.74 -24.66
N PHE A 6 -15.81 -11.50 -23.57
CA PHE A 6 -14.89 -11.22 -22.47
C PHE A 6 -13.45 -11.49 -22.95
N PRO A 7 -12.46 -10.65 -22.58
CA PRO A 7 -11.08 -10.89 -22.94
C PRO A 7 -10.62 -12.24 -22.37
N GLU A 8 -10.01 -13.07 -23.20
CA GLU A 8 -9.39 -14.32 -22.73
C GLU A 8 -8.10 -13.98 -22.01
N VAL A 9 -8.05 -14.29 -20.71
CA VAL A 9 -6.90 -13.99 -19.85
C VAL A 9 -6.52 -15.22 -19.03
N GLU A 10 -5.21 -15.42 -18.89
CA GLU A 10 -4.67 -16.28 -17.85
C GLU A 10 -4.56 -15.44 -16.57
N PHE A 11 -5.41 -15.73 -15.58
CA PHE A 11 -5.41 -14.97 -14.33
C PHE A 11 -4.11 -15.25 -13.54
N VAL A 12 -3.44 -14.17 -13.12
CA VAL A 12 -2.17 -14.25 -12.38
C VAL A 12 -2.30 -13.60 -11.00
N ALA A 13 -2.11 -14.37 -9.94
CA ALA A 13 -1.98 -13.85 -8.58
C ALA A 13 -0.53 -13.98 -8.09
N VAL A 14 0.13 -12.86 -7.83
CA VAL A 14 1.53 -12.83 -7.38
C VAL A 14 1.68 -12.03 -6.09
N LYS A 15 2.72 -12.37 -5.33
CA LYS A 15 3.18 -11.56 -4.19
C LYS A 15 4.49 -10.89 -4.54
N GLY A 16 4.60 -9.59 -4.27
CA GLY A 16 5.81 -8.82 -4.51
C GLY A 16 5.87 -8.23 -5.91
N SER A 17 6.68 -8.79 -6.79
CA SER A 17 6.99 -8.17 -8.10
C SER A 17 5.84 -8.31 -9.10
N ALA A 18 5.71 -7.31 -9.99
CA ALA A 18 4.70 -7.31 -11.03
C ALA A 18 4.93 -8.46 -12.04
N PRO A 19 3.88 -9.18 -12.47
CA PRO A 19 4.02 -10.29 -13.40
C PRO A 19 4.20 -9.79 -14.84
N LEU A 20 4.78 -10.66 -15.68
CA LEU A 20 4.74 -10.50 -17.14
C LEU A 20 3.43 -11.09 -17.66
N LEU A 21 2.59 -10.25 -18.28
CA LEU A 21 1.26 -10.64 -18.73
C LEU A 21 1.24 -11.00 -20.22
N ARG A 22 0.38 -11.95 -20.60
CA ARG A 22 0.28 -12.50 -21.98
C ARG A 22 -1.04 -12.12 -22.64
N LEU A 23 -1.00 -11.11 -23.49
CA LEU A 23 -2.17 -10.62 -24.21
C LEU A 23 -2.51 -11.60 -25.34
N ARG A 24 -3.77 -12.00 -25.40
CA ARG A 24 -4.33 -12.79 -26.50
C ARG A 24 -5.27 -11.93 -27.32
N LYS A 25 -5.30 -12.15 -28.63
CA LYS A 25 -6.23 -11.47 -29.50
C LYS A 25 -7.62 -12.05 -29.27
N ALA A 26 -8.59 -11.19 -28.97
CA ALA A 26 -9.99 -11.54 -28.94
C ALA A 26 -10.55 -11.68 -30.37
N GLU A 27 -11.50 -12.60 -30.54
CA GLU A 27 -12.22 -12.75 -31.79
C GLU A 27 -13.15 -11.55 -32.03
N ASP A 28 -13.32 -11.16 -33.31
CA ASP A 28 -14.22 -10.09 -33.74
C ASP A 28 -15.71 -10.52 -33.71
N GLN A 29 -16.14 -11.10 -32.59
CA GLN A 29 -17.54 -11.41 -32.32
C GLN A 29 -18.25 -10.17 -31.78
N ASN A 30 -19.51 -9.96 -32.19
CA ASN A 30 -20.35 -8.81 -31.82
C ASN A 30 -19.87 -7.44 -32.33
N GLY A 31 -18.87 -7.41 -33.20
CA GLY A 31 -18.28 -6.22 -33.81
C GLY A 31 -16.76 -6.35 -33.90
N PRO A 32 -16.09 -5.52 -34.72
CA PRO A 32 -14.63 -5.51 -34.76
C PRO A 32 -14.07 -4.99 -33.45
N ILE A 33 -13.07 -5.67 -32.90
CA ILE A 33 -12.30 -5.15 -31.77
C ILE A 33 -11.45 -3.99 -32.31
N SER A 34 -11.49 -2.87 -31.60
CA SER A 34 -10.77 -1.64 -31.97
C SER A 34 -9.54 -1.43 -31.10
N LEU A 35 -9.67 -1.62 -29.78
CA LEU A 35 -8.65 -1.28 -28.80
C LEU A 35 -8.58 -2.32 -27.68
N TYR A 36 -7.39 -2.48 -27.14
CA TYR A 36 -7.09 -3.18 -25.88
C TYR A 36 -6.52 -2.17 -24.90
N GLN A 37 -7.03 -2.12 -23.68
CA GLN A 37 -6.54 -1.28 -22.60
C GLN A 37 -6.18 -2.14 -21.39
N VAL A 38 -5.01 -1.85 -20.81
CA VAL A 38 -4.56 -2.44 -19.55
C VAL A 38 -4.80 -1.42 -18.45
N ILE A 39 -5.65 -1.75 -17.49
CA ILE A 39 -6.05 -0.85 -16.40
C ILE A 39 -5.42 -1.36 -15.11
N VAL A 40 -4.74 -0.47 -14.38
CA VAL A 40 -4.15 -0.74 -13.07
C VAL A 40 -4.90 0.08 -12.04
N LEU A 41 -5.40 -0.57 -10.99
CA LEU A 41 -6.09 0.08 -9.88
C LEU A 41 -5.59 -0.50 -8.55
N PRO A 42 -5.66 0.29 -7.46
CA PRO A 42 -5.58 -0.25 -6.10
C PRO A 42 -6.53 -1.44 -5.89
N LEU A 43 -6.07 -2.47 -5.19
CA LEU A 43 -6.84 -3.72 -5.01
C LEU A 43 -8.16 -3.51 -4.24
N ASP A 44 -8.19 -2.58 -3.28
CA ASP A 44 -9.37 -2.20 -2.50
C ASP A 44 -10.51 -1.62 -3.36
N LEU A 45 -10.19 -1.05 -4.53
CA LEU A 45 -11.17 -0.53 -5.48
C LEU A 45 -11.74 -1.57 -6.44
N GLN A 46 -11.23 -2.82 -6.43
CA GLN A 46 -11.67 -3.88 -7.34
C GLN A 46 -13.18 -4.15 -7.26
N SER A 47 -13.76 -4.15 -6.06
CA SER A 47 -15.18 -4.45 -5.83
C SER A 47 -16.13 -3.38 -6.37
N THR A 48 -15.66 -2.14 -6.46
CA THR A 48 -16.40 -0.98 -6.97
C THR A 48 -16.11 -0.68 -8.44
N PHE A 49 -15.20 -1.42 -9.07
CA PHE A 49 -14.82 -1.19 -10.46
C PHE A 49 -15.97 -1.57 -11.41
N ILE A 50 -16.36 -0.61 -12.24
CA ILE A 50 -17.36 -0.80 -13.28
C ILE A 50 -16.68 -0.58 -14.64
N CYS A 51 -16.57 -1.65 -15.42
CA CYS A 51 -15.89 -1.63 -16.73
C CYS A 51 -16.46 -0.56 -17.67
N ASP A 52 -17.78 -0.41 -17.66
CA ASP A 52 -18.51 0.41 -18.62
C ASP A 52 -18.37 1.91 -18.39
N SER A 53 -18.17 2.32 -17.13
CA SER A 53 -18.02 3.74 -16.74
C SER A 53 -16.57 4.15 -16.53
N PHE A 54 -15.61 3.22 -16.62
CA PHE A 54 -14.21 3.55 -16.46
C PHE A 54 -13.69 4.33 -17.68
N ASP A 55 -13.47 5.62 -17.47
CA ASP A 55 -12.83 6.51 -18.43
C ASP A 55 -11.33 6.25 -18.52
N ALA A 56 -10.78 6.40 -19.73
CA ALA A 56 -9.38 6.15 -20.03
C ALA A 56 -8.46 7.22 -19.40
N THR A 57 -8.30 7.14 -18.08
CA THR A 57 -7.58 8.08 -17.23
C THR A 57 -6.07 7.80 -17.30
N THR A 58 -5.27 8.84 -17.49
CA THR A 58 -3.81 8.74 -17.51
C THR A 58 -3.25 8.79 -16.09
N PHE A 59 -2.08 8.18 -15.85
CA PHE A 59 -1.42 8.21 -14.53
C PHE A 59 -1.21 9.62 -13.96
N PHE A 60 -0.96 10.62 -14.80
CA PHE A 60 -0.70 12.00 -14.38
C PHE A 60 -1.96 12.89 -14.36
N SER A 61 -3.17 12.32 -14.28
CA SER A 61 -4.39 13.13 -14.23
C SER A 61 -4.50 13.90 -12.92
N ASN A 62 -4.91 15.17 -12.99
CA ASN A 62 -5.15 16.03 -11.81
C ASN A 62 -6.49 15.74 -11.11
N THR A 63 -7.11 14.60 -11.40
CA THR A 63 -8.38 14.21 -10.78
C THR A 63 -8.11 13.80 -9.34
N THR A 64 -8.80 14.42 -8.39
CA THR A 64 -8.67 14.14 -6.94
C THR A 64 -9.11 12.75 -6.54
N ASP A 65 -9.87 12.06 -7.40
CA ASP A 65 -10.25 10.68 -7.18
C ASP A 65 -9.05 9.78 -7.51
N ILE A 66 -8.61 9.00 -6.51
CA ILE A 66 -7.66 7.89 -6.70
C ILE A 66 -8.38 6.82 -7.52
N LYS A 67 -8.50 7.05 -8.82
CA LYS A 67 -9.01 6.09 -9.78
C LYS A 67 -7.83 5.29 -10.30
N GLY A 68 -8.10 4.05 -10.69
CA GLY A 68 -7.14 3.32 -11.51
C GLY A 68 -6.74 4.15 -12.75
N TYR A 69 -5.64 3.78 -13.37
CA TYR A 69 -5.15 4.42 -14.59
C TYR A 69 -5.00 3.39 -15.69
N VAL A 70 -5.09 3.83 -16.94
CA VAL A 70 -4.70 3.01 -18.08
C VAL A 70 -3.17 3.02 -18.16
N ALA A 71 -2.57 1.84 -18.01
CA ALA A 71 -1.13 1.62 -18.08
C ALA A 71 -0.66 1.39 -19.53
N ALA A 72 -1.54 0.84 -20.38
CA ALA A 72 -1.24 0.63 -21.78
C ALA A 72 -2.49 0.63 -22.66
N GLU A 73 -2.35 1.08 -23.90
CA GLU A 73 -3.36 0.94 -24.95
C GLU A 73 -2.72 0.44 -26.25
N PHE A 74 -3.39 -0.52 -26.90
CA PHE A 74 -2.98 -1.09 -28.18
C PHE A 74 -4.15 -1.06 -29.16
N GLN A 75 -3.86 -0.71 -30.42
CA GLN A 75 -4.81 -0.91 -31.50
C GLN A 75 -4.94 -2.41 -31.78
N ALA A 76 -6.16 -2.87 -32.05
CA ALA A 76 -6.40 -4.30 -32.26
C ALA A 76 -5.61 -4.90 -33.43
N LYS A 77 -5.29 -4.09 -34.45
CA LYS A 77 -4.43 -4.48 -35.59
C LYS A 77 -2.97 -4.74 -35.21
N ASP A 78 -2.51 -4.16 -34.10
CA ASP A 78 -1.12 -4.22 -33.64
C ASP A 78 -0.93 -5.30 -32.54
N VAL A 79 -2.03 -5.92 -32.09
CA VAL A 79 -2.00 -7.03 -31.12
C VAL A 79 -1.80 -8.35 -31.85
N ALA A 80 -0.64 -8.98 -31.58
CA ALA A 80 -0.35 -10.35 -31.97
C ALA A 80 -0.74 -11.34 -30.86
N ASP A 81 -0.92 -12.61 -31.23
CA ASP A 81 -1.16 -13.66 -30.26
C ASP A 81 0.03 -13.83 -29.31
N ASN A 82 -0.27 -13.90 -28.01
CA ASN A 82 0.69 -14.06 -26.92
C ASN A 82 1.70 -12.90 -26.78
N MET A 83 1.32 -11.69 -27.20
CA MET A 83 2.10 -10.47 -26.96
C MET A 83 2.33 -10.28 -25.46
N SER A 84 3.56 -9.93 -25.07
CA SER A 84 3.93 -9.77 -23.66
C SER A 84 3.80 -8.33 -23.21
N ILE A 85 3.31 -8.11 -21.99
CA ILE A 85 3.22 -6.78 -21.39
C ILE A 85 3.84 -6.84 -20.00
N ALA A 86 4.88 -6.05 -19.78
CA ALA A 86 5.45 -5.81 -18.47
C ALA A 86 4.67 -4.69 -17.79
N LEU A 87 4.35 -4.82 -16.51
CA LEU A 87 3.70 -3.76 -15.73
C LEU A 87 4.73 -2.90 -15.01
N GLY A 88 4.52 -1.59 -15.02
CA GLY A 88 5.36 -0.62 -14.34
C GLY A 88 6.77 -0.44 -14.93
N ASP A 89 6.92 -0.71 -16.22
CA ASP A 89 8.21 -0.66 -16.92
C ASP A 89 8.61 0.74 -17.40
N ARG A 90 7.78 1.76 -17.12
CA ARG A 90 8.01 3.18 -17.46
C ARG A 90 8.01 3.46 -18.96
N HIS A 91 7.46 2.56 -19.78
CA HIS A 91 7.25 2.83 -21.20
C HIS A 91 5.89 3.51 -21.43
N TYR A 92 5.80 4.22 -22.55
CA TYR A 92 4.54 4.68 -23.09
C TYR A 92 3.99 3.66 -24.08
N TYR A 93 2.72 3.29 -23.91
CA TYR A 93 1.97 2.48 -24.86
C TYR A 93 0.82 3.33 -25.39
N GLY A 94 0.95 3.80 -26.63
CA GLY A 94 0.13 4.89 -27.13
C GLY A 94 0.38 6.16 -26.33
N LYS A 95 -0.69 6.75 -25.78
CA LYS A 95 -0.62 7.96 -24.95
C LYS A 95 -0.50 7.69 -23.44
N PHE A 96 -0.48 6.42 -23.04
CA PHE A 96 -0.55 6.03 -21.64
C PHE A 96 0.82 5.64 -21.10
N TYR A 97 1.17 6.20 -19.93
CA TYR A 97 2.41 5.91 -19.24
C TYR A 97 2.21 4.71 -18.30
N ASN A 98 3.01 3.66 -18.50
CA ASN A 98 3.03 2.48 -17.64
C ASN A 98 3.82 2.77 -16.35
N ALA A 99 3.17 3.43 -15.41
CA ALA A 99 3.81 3.93 -14.20
C ALA A 99 4.31 2.80 -13.30
N PRO A 100 5.49 2.96 -12.67
CA PRO A 100 6.03 1.97 -11.76
C PRO A 100 5.06 1.72 -10.60
N LEU A 101 4.82 0.45 -10.29
CA LEU A 101 4.02 0.06 -9.13
C LEU A 101 4.78 0.39 -7.84
N LYS A 102 4.07 0.93 -6.84
CA LYS A 102 4.68 1.27 -5.56
C LYS A 102 4.91 0.00 -4.75
N LEU A 103 6.07 -0.08 -4.11
CA LEU A 103 6.36 -1.16 -3.17
C LEU A 103 5.47 -1.01 -1.93
N GLY A 104 4.88 -2.11 -1.46
CA GLY A 104 4.00 -2.07 -0.29
C GLY A 104 2.55 -1.68 -0.63
N GLU A 105 2.20 -1.57 -1.91
CA GLU A 105 0.82 -1.36 -2.38
C GLU A 105 0.29 -2.60 -3.12
N GLU A 106 -1.01 -2.84 -3.00
CA GLU A 106 -1.68 -3.94 -3.68
C GLU A 106 -2.47 -3.44 -4.88
N TYR A 107 -2.41 -4.19 -5.97
CA TYR A 107 -3.01 -3.78 -7.24
C TYR A 107 -3.88 -4.90 -7.83
N CYS A 108 -4.95 -4.49 -8.49
CA CYS A 108 -5.68 -5.31 -9.45
C CYS A 108 -5.44 -4.76 -10.86
N VAL A 109 -5.32 -5.68 -11.82
CA VAL A 109 -5.08 -5.36 -13.23
C VAL A 109 -6.24 -5.92 -14.03
N PHE A 110 -6.87 -5.09 -14.86
CA PHE A 110 -7.90 -5.51 -15.80
C PHE A 110 -7.40 -5.40 -17.23
N LEU A 111 -7.77 -6.36 -18.05
CA LEU A 111 -7.76 -6.21 -19.49
C LEU A 111 -9.15 -5.74 -19.92
N LYS A 112 -9.22 -4.62 -20.63
CA LYS A 112 -10.43 -4.07 -21.23
C LYS A 112 -10.30 -4.16 -22.74
N ILE A 113 -11.32 -4.70 -23.41
CA ILE A 113 -11.41 -4.65 -24.87
C ILE A 113 -12.58 -3.78 -25.28
N ILE A 114 -12.42 -3.09 -26.39
CA ILE A 114 -13.36 -2.08 -26.87
C ILE A 114 -13.68 -2.38 -28.32
N SER A 115 -14.96 -2.53 -28.64
CA SER A 115 -15.45 -2.55 -30.01
C SER A 115 -16.07 -1.20 -30.33
N GLU A 116 -15.56 -0.54 -31.37
CA GLU A 116 -16.10 0.71 -31.86
C GLU A 116 -16.45 0.55 -33.35
N TRP A 117 -17.74 0.60 -33.65
CA TRP A 117 -18.24 0.46 -35.01
C TRP A 117 -19.44 1.37 -35.25
N ASN A 118 -19.45 2.09 -36.37
CA ASN A 118 -20.51 3.03 -36.72
C ASN A 118 -20.87 4.01 -35.57
N LYS A 119 -19.86 4.52 -34.86
CA LYS A 119 -19.99 5.44 -33.70
C LYS A 119 -20.68 4.81 -32.48
N VAL A 120 -20.89 3.51 -32.46
CA VAL A 120 -21.32 2.76 -31.28
C VAL A 120 -20.10 2.13 -30.64
N ARG A 121 -19.86 2.46 -29.37
CA ARG A 121 -18.77 1.92 -28.56
C ARG A 121 -19.34 0.97 -27.53
N THR A 122 -18.86 -0.27 -27.53
CA THR A 122 -19.14 -1.27 -26.49
C THR A 122 -17.83 -1.82 -25.95
N GLN A 123 -17.86 -2.36 -24.74
CA GLN A 123 -16.65 -2.81 -24.05
C GLN A 123 -16.92 -3.98 -23.12
N SER A 124 -15.86 -4.69 -22.78
CA SER A 124 -15.87 -5.77 -21.78
C SER A 124 -14.53 -5.78 -21.06
N CYS A 125 -14.51 -6.25 -19.82
CA CYS A 125 -13.32 -6.31 -19.00
C CYS A 125 -13.18 -7.68 -18.33
N ALA A 126 -11.95 -8.14 -18.17
CA ALA A 126 -11.61 -9.31 -17.37
C ALA A 126 -10.52 -8.95 -16.36
N VAL A 127 -10.60 -9.51 -15.15
CA VAL A 127 -9.51 -9.42 -14.17
C VAL A 127 -8.35 -10.24 -14.70
N TRP A 128 -7.22 -9.59 -14.89
CA TRP A 128 -6.04 -10.20 -15.46
C TRP A 128 -5.02 -10.60 -14.40
N ALA A 129 -4.78 -9.73 -13.42
CA ALA A 129 -3.85 -10.04 -12.33
C ALA A 129 -4.21 -9.38 -11.01
N GLN A 130 -3.74 -9.99 -9.92
CA GLN A 130 -3.69 -9.38 -8.59
C GLN A 130 -2.25 -9.43 -8.08
N ILE A 131 -1.77 -8.27 -7.66
CA ILE A 131 -0.42 -8.09 -7.13
C ILE A 131 -0.60 -7.74 -5.66
N LYS A 132 -0.24 -8.68 -4.80
CA LYS A 132 -0.35 -8.53 -3.35
C LYS A 132 1.00 -8.22 -2.76
N ASN A 133 0.99 -7.59 -1.61
CA ASN A 133 2.23 -7.32 -0.90
C ASN A 133 2.83 -8.58 -0.31
N LEU A 134 4.15 -8.57 -0.16
CA LEU A 134 4.80 -9.53 0.71
C LEU A 134 4.45 -9.16 2.16
N PRO A 135 4.11 -10.14 3.02
CA PRO A 135 4.02 -9.87 4.44
C PRO A 135 5.37 -9.32 4.94
N PRO A 136 5.38 -8.46 5.98
CA PRO A 136 6.62 -7.95 6.56
C PRO A 136 7.58 -9.09 6.86
N PRO A 137 8.89 -8.94 6.63
CA PRO A 137 9.84 -9.99 6.93
C PRO A 137 9.75 -10.36 8.42
N LEU A 138 9.56 -11.66 8.69
CA LEU A 138 9.42 -12.23 10.05
C LEU A 138 10.55 -11.79 11.00
N GLN A 139 11.70 -11.40 10.45
CA GLN A 139 12.87 -10.91 11.17
C GLN A 139 12.58 -9.70 12.07
N TYR A 140 11.64 -8.82 11.71
CA TYR A 140 11.29 -7.68 12.56
C TYR A 140 10.53 -8.12 13.83
N MET A 141 9.65 -9.13 13.70
CA MET A 141 8.93 -9.68 14.86
C MET A 141 9.83 -10.50 15.78
N THR A 142 10.80 -11.25 15.24
CA THR A 142 11.73 -12.04 16.07
C THR A 142 12.73 -11.16 16.81
N ALA A 143 13.23 -10.09 16.18
CA ALA A 143 14.17 -9.16 16.81
C ALA A 143 13.53 -8.39 17.99
N VAL A 144 12.30 -7.88 17.82
CA VAL A 144 11.58 -7.17 18.88
C VAL A 144 11.11 -8.14 19.98
N GLY A 145 10.63 -9.32 19.59
CA GLY A 145 10.16 -10.36 20.52
C GLY A 145 11.27 -10.91 21.42
N LEU A 146 12.39 -11.38 20.87
CA LEU A 146 13.50 -11.89 21.69
C LEU A 146 14.23 -10.77 22.46
N GLY A 147 14.41 -9.60 21.83
CA GLY A 147 15.10 -8.47 22.46
C GLY A 147 14.37 -7.97 23.71
N SER A 148 13.04 -7.90 23.66
CA SER A 148 12.22 -7.45 24.80
C SER A 148 12.25 -8.43 25.97
N VAL A 149 12.12 -9.74 25.72
CA VAL A 149 12.19 -10.77 26.78
C VAL A 149 13.55 -10.75 27.47
N ALA A 150 14.64 -10.69 26.70
CA ALA A 150 15.99 -10.63 27.27
C ALA A 150 16.20 -9.38 28.15
N ALA A 151 15.72 -8.21 27.70
CA ALA A 151 15.81 -6.98 28.48
C ALA A 151 15.03 -7.06 29.80
N VAL A 152 13.80 -7.61 29.77
CA VAL A 152 12.98 -7.81 30.98
C VAL A 152 13.69 -8.76 31.96
N CYS A 153 14.22 -9.88 31.47
CA CYS A 153 14.96 -10.82 32.30
C CYS A 153 16.20 -10.17 32.95
N LEU A 154 16.95 -9.34 32.21
CA LEU A 154 18.11 -8.63 32.73
C LEU A 154 17.71 -7.59 33.80
N ILE A 155 16.64 -6.83 33.57
CA ILE A 155 16.14 -5.84 34.54
C ILE A 155 15.75 -6.54 35.84
N LEU A 156 15.01 -7.65 35.76
CA LEU A 156 14.60 -8.43 36.93
C LEU A 156 15.82 -9.00 37.68
N PHE A 157 16.81 -9.52 36.96
CA PHE A 157 18.03 -10.06 37.55
C PHE A 157 18.86 -9.00 38.28
N VAL A 158 19.05 -7.82 37.66
CA VAL A 158 19.76 -6.70 38.28
C VAL A 158 19.01 -6.19 39.50
N SER A 159 17.69 -6.05 39.41
CA SER A 159 16.84 -5.60 40.52
C SER A 159 16.92 -6.56 41.71
N PHE A 160 16.86 -7.87 41.45
CA PHE A 160 16.99 -8.89 42.48
C PHE A 160 18.38 -8.90 43.13
N SER A 161 19.44 -8.75 42.33
CA SER A 161 20.83 -8.71 42.81
C SER A 161 21.09 -7.46 43.68
N MET A 162 20.56 -6.31 43.27
CA MET A 162 20.59 -5.06 44.05
C MET A 162 19.86 -5.22 45.38
N ALA A 163 18.62 -5.75 45.37
CA ALA A 163 17.84 -5.97 46.59
C ALA A 163 18.54 -6.90 47.58
N ARG A 164 19.15 -8.00 47.10
CA ARG A 164 19.94 -8.91 47.95
C ARG A 164 21.19 -8.25 48.53
N SER A 165 21.90 -7.46 47.74
CA SER A 165 23.11 -6.77 48.21
C SER A 165 22.79 -5.73 49.29
N CYS A 166 21.67 -5.00 49.13
CA CYS A 166 21.16 -4.08 50.15
C CYS A 166 20.78 -4.80 51.45
N LEU A 167 20.11 -5.95 51.36
CA LEU A 167 19.73 -6.75 52.54
C LEU A 167 20.95 -7.37 53.25
N HIS A 168 21.97 -7.79 52.51
CA HIS A 168 23.19 -8.31 53.12
C HIS A 168 24.00 -7.21 53.84
N SER A 169 24.03 -6.00 53.27
CA SER A 169 24.72 -4.85 53.85
C SER A 169 24.04 -4.31 55.12
N SER A 170 22.71 -4.45 55.25
CA SER A 170 21.99 -4.08 56.47
C SER A 170 22.18 -5.08 57.62
N VAL A 171 22.53 -6.33 57.32
CA VAL A 171 22.80 -7.37 58.33
C VAL A 171 24.26 -7.32 58.84
N HIS A 172 25.21 -6.85 58.02
CA HIS A 172 26.62 -6.67 58.40
C HIS A 172 27.12 -5.26 58.02
N PRO A 173 26.93 -4.25 58.88
CA PRO A 173 27.40 -2.89 58.59
C PRO A 173 28.95 -2.83 58.70
N PRO A 174 29.67 -2.33 57.68
CA PRO A 174 31.09 -2.04 57.80
C PRO A 174 31.32 -0.80 58.70
N PRO A 175 32.51 -0.62 59.28
CA PRO A 175 32.78 0.41 60.29
C PRO A 175 32.82 1.86 59.77
N ALA A 176 32.51 2.11 58.50
CA ALA A 176 32.28 3.44 57.96
C ALA A 176 31.18 3.37 56.89
N ALA A 177 30.06 4.05 57.13
CA ALA A 177 28.85 3.95 56.35
C ALA A 177 28.99 4.55 54.94
N VAL A 178 28.58 3.79 53.93
CA VAL A 178 28.04 4.35 52.68
C VAL A 178 26.56 4.01 52.69
N ALA A 179 25.72 5.01 52.95
CA ALA A 179 24.28 4.86 52.89
C ALA A 179 23.86 4.71 51.42
N CYS A 180 23.19 3.61 51.08
CA CYS A 180 22.42 3.55 49.84
C CYS A 180 21.20 4.45 50.03
N GLU A 181 21.23 5.68 49.50
CA GLU A 181 20.01 6.46 49.32
C GLU A 181 19.10 5.72 48.34
N ALA A 182 17.95 5.27 48.85
CA ALA A 182 16.87 4.83 48.01
C ALA A 182 16.44 6.01 47.14
N VAL A 183 16.50 5.85 45.81
CA VAL A 183 15.88 6.80 44.88
C VAL A 183 14.38 6.83 45.19
N HIS A 184 13.97 7.84 45.95
CA HIS A 184 12.58 8.10 46.25
C HIS A 184 11.96 8.72 45.01
N LEU A 185 11.22 7.94 44.23
CA LEU A 185 10.41 8.46 43.14
C LEU A 185 9.22 9.21 43.75
N SER A 186 9.43 10.47 44.13
CA SER A 186 8.35 11.35 44.56
C SER A 186 7.55 11.77 43.33
N THR A 187 6.33 11.23 43.21
CA THR A 187 5.26 11.80 42.38
C THR A 187 4.83 13.13 43.01
N THR A 188 5.41 14.24 42.57
CA THR A 188 4.85 15.57 42.81
C THR A 188 3.74 15.81 41.80
N VAL A 189 2.49 15.62 42.22
CA VAL A 189 1.33 16.23 41.57
C VAL A 189 1.33 17.70 41.98
N ASP A 190 1.85 18.58 41.13
CA ASP A 190 1.72 20.01 41.34
C ASP A 190 0.32 20.47 40.88
N MET A 191 -0.55 20.76 41.85
CA MET A 191 -1.65 21.69 41.68
C MET A 191 -1.14 23.10 42.03
N ALA A 192 -0.95 23.94 41.02
CA ALA A 192 -0.94 25.38 41.19
C ALA A 192 -1.57 26.06 39.97
N GLN A 193 -2.79 26.52 40.18
CA GLN A 193 -3.57 27.36 39.28
C GLN A 193 -3.02 28.80 39.31
N ALA A 194 -2.59 29.33 38.16
CA ALA A 194 -2.52 30.77 37.92
C ALA A 194 -2.54 31.10 36.41
N GLY A 195 -3.66 31.67 35.96
CA GLY A 195 -3.72 32.86 35.10
C GLY A 195 -2.97 32.89 33.75
N ILE A 196 -3.74 32.64 32.69
CA ILE A 196 -3.81 33.40 31.42
C ILE A 196 -2.48 33.84 30.76
N ALA A 197 -2.13 33.19 29.66
CA ALA A 197 -1.73 33.87 28.42
C ALA A 197 -2.06 32.95 27.22
N SER A 198 -3.20 33.24 26.57
CA SER A 198 -3.55 32.69 25.26
C SER A 198 -2.86 33.52 24.18
N SER A 199 -2.11 32.87 23.29
CA SER A 199 -2.05 33.28 21.88
C SER A 199 -1.47 32.13 21.05
N PHE A 200 -2.41 31.30 20.58
CA PHE A 200 -2.24 30.38 19.47
C PHE A 200 -2.06 31.23 18.21
N LEU A 201 -0.93 31.09 17.50
CA LEU A 201 -0.82 31.54 16.12
C LEU A 201 -1.42 30.46 15.24
N GLU A 202 -2.68 30.65 14.88
CA GLU A 202 -3.36 29.94 13.80
C GLU A 202 -3.35 30.87 12.57
N ALA A 203 -2.62 30.45 11.53
CA ALA A 203 -2.90 30.79 10.13
C ALA A 203 -3.60 29.54 9.58
N GLU A 204 -4.87 29.61 9.17
CA GLU A 204 -5.42 29.94 7.84
C GLU A 204 -6.96 29.92 8.05
N SER A 205 -7.89 30.59 7.37
CA SER A 205 -8.05 30.89 5.95
C SER A 205 -9.26 31.82 5.70
N VAL A 206 -9.11 32.70 4.72
CA VAL A 206 -10.08 33.16 3.68
C VAL A 206 -11.20 32.13 3.39
N SER A 207 -12.47 32.37 3.06
CA SER A 207 -13.39 33.50 2.82
C SER A 207 -14.80 32.88 2.73
N LEU A 208 -15.88 33.63 3.00
CA LEU A 208 -17.18 33.42 2.33
C LEU A 208 -18.02 34.69 2.43
N LEU A 209 -17.84 35.57 1.44
CA LEU A 209 -18.90 36.29 0.75
C LEU A 209 -18.41 36.65 -0.66
#